data_AF-A0A257V3M0-F1
#
_entry.id   AF-A0A257V3M0-F1
#
_cell.length_a   1.000
_cell.length_b   1.000
_cell.length_c   1.000
_cell.angle_alpha   90.00
_cell.angle_beta   90.00
_cell.angle_gamma   90.00
#
_symmetry.space_group_name_H-M   'P 1'
#
loop_
_entity.id
_entity.type
_entity.pdbx_description
1 polymer ?
#
loop_
_entity_poly.entity_id
_entity_poly.type
_entity_poly.pdbx_seq_one_letter_code
_entity_poly.pdbx_strand_id
1 'polypeptide(L)'
;MGMKACDLSDAVTGKIKATYRLDLLRAAQLLDADGRDALRLDDMDRLFADAGALRLLASAQEREDELIDPLLGIYAERLSLAVIREAAGLPSLRPGDIDRLSALLPTVDLAAALHRAVGYEAAGMMDRIANGTEAEHLGIQLGLRGHLENWLRGDAEIARALRGWAAWAESMSQPYARRLAAPPARESVSDNPFVWGSQGKTAGRVQAALALRQMTALGLEVRKAGLERGAYPADLSAFPGAASPDPFTGKPVAYTLHPDGSATLSIPGGDALYDKLSAGKVPTIGATWTLPPVSAERR
;
A
#
# COMPACT_ATOMS: atom_id res chain seq x y z
N MET A 1 -10.57 -7.37 -43.64
CA MET A 1 -10.62 -7.18 -42.18
C MET A 1 -10.17 -5.76 -41.88
N GLY A 2 -11.11 -4.83 -41.73
CA GLY A 2 -10.81 -3.47 -41.29
C GLY A 2 -10.91 -3.44 -39.76
N MET A 3 -9.79 -3.24 -39.08
CA MET A 3 -9.80 -2.88 -37.65
C MET A 3 -10.61 -1.59 -37.48
N LYS A 4 -11.58 -1.57 -36.57
CA LYS A 4 -12.37 -0.36 -36.29
C LYS A 4 -11.45 0.67 -35.63
N ALA A 5 -11.66 1.96 -35.90
CA ALA A 5 -10.84 3.04 -35.36
C ALA A 5 -10.79 3.06 -33.80
N CYS A 6 -11.82 2.53 -33.13
CA CYS A 6 -11.84 2.36 -31.67
C CYS A 6 -10.79 1.34 -31.18
N ASP A 7 -10.59 0.22 -31.87
CA ASP A 7 -9.64 -0.84 -31.46
C ASP A 7 -8.19 -0.35 -31.51
N LEU A 8 -7.90 0.57 -32.44
CA LEU A 8 -6.59 1.21 -32.59
C LEU A 8 -6.34 2.23 -31.47
N SER A 9 -7.36 3.00 -31.09
CA SER A 9 -7.30 3.92 -29.96
C SER A 9 -7.04 3.17 -28.65
N ASP A 10 -7.73 2.06 -28.41
CA ASP A 10 -7.59 1.30 -27.16
C ASP A 10 -6.26 0.53 -27.09
N ALA A 11 -5.78 -0.03 -28.21
CA ALA A 11 -4.47 -0.68 -28.28
C ALA A 11 -3.31 0.32 -28.12
N VAL A 12 -3.44 1.52 -28.70
CA VAL A 12 -2.45 2.60 -28.55
C VAL A 12 -2.49 3.18 -27.14
N THR A 13 -3.68 3.44 -26.61
CA THR A 13 -3.87 3.95 -25.24
C THR A 13 -3.37 2.94 -24.21
N GLY A 14 -3.64 1.65 -24.39
CA GLY A 14 -3.14 0.58 -23.53
C GLY A 14 -1.61 0.48 -23.53
N LYS A 15 -0.96 0.59 -24.70
CA LYS A 15 0.51 0.62 -24.81
C LYS A 15 1.13 1.87 -24.20
N ILE A 16 0.51 3.03 -24.39
CA ILE A 16 0.95 4.30 -23.79
C ILE A 16 0.85 4.22 -22.27
N LYS A 17 -0.29 3.75 -21.73
CA LYS A 17 -0.50 3.54 -20.30
C LYS A 17 0.52 2.56 -19.70
N ALA A 18 0.77 1.43 -20.36
CA ALA A 18 1.76 0.46 -19.89
C ALA A 18 3.19 1.03 -19.86
N THR A 19 3.58 1.79 -20.88
CA THR A 19 4.91 2.42 -20.96
C THR A 19 5.08 3.47 -19.86
N TYR A 20 4.09 4.35 -19.71
CA TYR A 20 4.07 5.37 -18.67
C TYR A 20 4.20 4.77 -17.25
N ARG A 21 3.45 3.71 -16.94
CA ARG A 21 3.51 3.03 -15.64
C ARG A 21 4.88 2.44 -15.33
N LEU A 22 5.57 1.88 -16.33
CA LEU A 22 6.94 1.40 -16.16
C LEU A 22 7.91 2.55 -15.90
N ASP A 23 7.72 3.69 -16.55
CA ASP A 23 8.54 4.87 -16.34
C ASP A 23 8.31 5.49 -14.95
N LEU A 24 7.07 5.47 -14.44
CA LEU A 24 6.78 5.84 -13.04
C LEU A 24 7.49 4.94 -12.03
N LEU A 25 7.47 3.61 -12.25
CA LEU A 25 8.19 2.67 -11.38
C LEU A 25 9.69 2.95 -11.37
N ARG A 26 10.28 3.21 -12.55
CA ARG A 26 11.70 3.55 -12.67
C ARG A 26 12.01 4.88 -12.00
N ALA A 27 11.17 5.89 -12.19
CA ALA A 27 11.33 7.19 -11.53
C ALA A 27 11.30 7.03 -10.01
N ALA A 28 10.35 6.26 -9.46
CA ALA A 28 10.30 5.97 -8.03
C ALA A 28 11.57 5.27 -7.52
N GLN A 29 12.07 4.28 -8.27
CA GLN A 29 13.31 3.57 -7.90
C GLN A 29 14.54 4.47 -7.96
N LEU A 30 14.63 5.35 -8.96
CA LEU A 30 15.71 6.32 -9.07
C LEU A 30 15.68 7.33 -7.93
N LEU A 31 14.51 7.88 -7.59
CA LEU A 31 14.35 8.79 -6.45
C LEU A 31 14.69 8.11 -5.10
N ASP A 32 14.32 6.84 -4.91
CA ASP A 32 14.72 6.07 -3.71
C ASP A 32 16.25 5.89 -3.63
N ALA A 33 16.88 5.55 -4.76
CA ALA A 33 18.33 5.41 -4.83
C ALA A 33 19.04 6.75 -4.58
N ASP A 34 18.54 7.85 -5.16
CA ASP A 34 19.08 9.19 -5.02
C ASP A 34 18.93 9.71 -3.58
N GLY A 35 17.75 9.55 -2.99
CA GLY A 35 17.51 9.92 -1.59
C GLY A 35 18.40 9.16 -0.61
N ARG A 36 18.69 7.87 -0.88
CA ARG A 36 19.66 7.10 -0.08
C ARG A 36 21.11 7.51 -0.33
N ASP A 37 21.46 7.93 -1.54
CA ASP A 37 22.78 8.51 -1.83
C ASP A 37 22.97 9.84 -1.09
N ALA A 38 21.97 10.73 -1.16
CA ALA A 38 21.92 11.98 -0.41
C ALA A 38 22.04 11.74 1.10
N LEU A 39 21.37 10.72 1.64
CA LEU A 39 21.50 10.31 3.03
C LEU A 39 22.94 9.95 3.41
N ARG A 40 23.66 9.19 2.56
CA ARG A 40 25.06 8.80 2.79
C ARG A 40 26.01 9.99 2.75
N LEU A 41 25.67 11.01 1.97
CA LEU A 41 26.45 12.23 1.79
C LEU A 41 26.09 13.34 2.81
N ASP A 42 25.16 13.09 3.74
CA ASP A 42 24.60 14.07 4.69
C ASP A 42 23.98 15.30 3.97
N ASP A 43 23.52 15.13 2.72
CA ASP A 43 22.82 16.15 1.93
C ASP A 43 21.32 16.10 2.20
N MET A 44 20.92 16.73 3.32
CA MET A 44 19.52 16.71 3.76
C MET A 44 18.58 17.39 2.78
N ASP A 45 19.00 18.45 2.06
CA ASP A 45 18.12 19.16 1.15
C ASP A 45 17.81 18.34 -0.10
N ARG A 46 18.80 17.64 -0.67
CA ARG A 46 18.57 16.67 -1.75
C ARG A 46 17.68 15.52 -1.28
N LEU A 47 17.94 14.97 -0.09
CA LEU A 47 17.09 13.93 0.50
C LEU A 47 15.62 14.38 0.62
N PHE A 48 15.38 15.59 1.12
CA PHE A 48 14.03 16.12 1.26
C PHE A 48 13.36 16.38 -0.10
N ALA A 49 14.13 16.79 -1.12
CA ALA A 49 13.63 16.96 -2.47
C ALA A 49 13.18 15.61 -3.07
N ASP A 50 14.00 14.57 -2.96
CA ASP A 50 13.70 13.24 -3.52
C ASP A 50 12.55 12.55 -2.80
N ALA A 51 12.57 12.55 -1.47
CA ALA A 51 11.48 12.02 -0.67
C ALA A 51 10.18 12.82 -0.89
N GLY A 52 10.28 14.13 -1.11
CA GLY A 52 9.17 14.99 -1.53
C GLY A 52 8.60 14.59 -2.87
N ALA A 53 9.45 14.34 -3.86
CA ALA A 53 9.04 13.86 -5.18
C ALA A 53 8.38 12.48 -5.11
N LEU A 54 8.93 11.55 -4.30
CA LEU A 54 8.31 10.24 -4.06
C LEU A 54 6.92 10.36 -3.42
N ARG A 55 6.77 11.22 -2.41
CA ARG A 55 5.46 11.49 -1.80
C ARG A 55 4.47 12.04 -2.82
N LEU A 56 4.88 13.03 -3.62
CA LEU A 56 4.02 13.61 -4.65
C LEU A 56 3.59 12.57 -5.68
N LEU A 57 4.52 11.74 -6.14
CA LEU A 57 4.23 10.62 -7.03
C LEU A 57 3.23 9.64 -6.38
N ALA A 58 3.48 9.23 -5.14
CA ALA A 58 2.60 8.33 -4.40
C ALA A 58 1.18 8.93 -4.31
N SER A 59 1.06 10.15 -3.81
CA SER A 59 -0.23 10.82 -3.63
C SER A 59 -0.96 11.15 -4.93
N ALA A 60 -0.25 11.33 -6.05
CA ALA A 60 -0.88 11.49 -7.36
C ALA A 60 -1.50 10.16 -7.80
N GLN A 61 -0.70 9.09 -7.78
CA GLN A 61 -1.13 7.76 -8.22
C GLN A 61 -2.21 7.15 -7.33
N GLU A 62 -2.17 7.38 -6.01
CA GLU A 62 -3.22 6.96 -5.08
C GLU A 62 -4.60 7.59 -5.38
N ARG A 63 -4.66 8.70 -6.11
CA ARG A 63 -5.93 9.39 -6.42
C ARG A 63 -6.57 8.93 -7.73
N GLU A 64 -5.83 8.19 -8.55
CA GLU A 64 -6.32 7.68 -9.83
C GLU A 64 -7.39 6.59 -9.65
N ASP A 65 -8.28 6.48 -10.63
CA ASP A 65 -9.43 5.57 -10.56
C ASP A 65 -9.11 4.14 -11.04
N GLU A 66 -8.10 3.96 -11.90
CA GLU A 66 -7.71 2.63 -12.38
C GLU A 66 -6.90 1.91 -11.29
N LEU A 67 -7.33 0.70 -10.91
CA LEU A 67 -6.81 0.00 -9.72
C LEU A 67 -5.28 -0.13 -9.67
N ILE A 68 -4.64 -0.32 -10.81
CA ILE A 68 -3.18 -0.46 -10.88
C ILE A 68 -2.44 0.80 -10.43
N ASP A 69 -3.01 1.99 -10.63
CA ASP A 69 -2.35 3.26 -10.34
C ASP A 69 -2.25 3.50 -8.82
N PRO A 70 -3.29 3.30 -7.99
CA PRO A 70 -3.12 3.26 -6.54
C PRO A 70 -2.10 2.23 -6.05
N LEU A 71 -1.94 1.08 -6.72
CA LEU A 71 -0.90 0.11 -6.36
C LEU A 71 0.51 0.62 -6.65
N LEU A 72 0.69 1.39 -7.74
CA LEU A 72 1.95 2.10 -8.01
C LEU A 72 2.19 3.19 -6.96
N GLY A 73 1.13 3.90 -6.54
CA GLY A 73 1.19 4.88 -5.46
C GLY A 73 1.69 4.27 -4.15
N ILE A 74 1.13 3.12 -3.76
CA ILE A 74 1.56 2.35 -2.58
C ILE A 74 3.02 1.91 -2.69
N TYR A 75 3.46 1.51 -3.89
CA TYR A 75 4.85 1.14 -4.10
C TYR A 75 5.78 2.33 -3.85
N ALA A 76 5.49 3.49 -4.46
CA ALA A 76 6.26 4.72 -4.26
C ALA A 76 6.25 5.18 -2.80
N GLU A 77 5.10 5.10 -2.13
CA GLU A 77 4.99 5.39 -0.69
C GLU A 77 5.92 4.49 0.11
N ARG A 78 5.94 3.18 -0.13
CA ARG A 78 6.78 2.26 0.65
C ARG A 78 8.26 2.58 0.53
N LEU A 79 8.71 3.04 -0.64
CA LEU A 79 10.06 3.56 -0.84
C LEU A 79 10.28 4.82 0.02
N SER A 80 9.38 5.80 -0.07
CA SER A 80 9.49 7.02 0.77
C SER A 80 9.51 6.73 2.27
N LEU A 81 8.67 5.79 2.76
CA LEU A 81 8.63 5.42 4.16
C LEU A 81 9.92 4.73 4.61
N ALA A 82 10.62 4.02 3.73
CA ALA A 82 11.93 3.46 4.04
C ALA A 82 12.96 4.58 4.20
N VAL A 83 13.05 5.50 3.23
CA VAL A 83 13.95 6.66 3.28
C VAL A 83 13.69 7.53 4.51
N ILE A 84 12.42 7.82 4.84
CA ILE A 84 12.04 8.61 6.01
C ILE A 84 12.52 7.96 7.31
N ARG A 85 12.34 6.64 7.48
CA ARG A 85 12.77 5.90 8.67
C ARG A 85 14.30 5.86 8.79
N GLU A 86 15.00 5.72 7.67
CA GLU A 86 16.46 5.78 7.62
C GLU A 86 16.96 7.18 8.01
N ALA A 87 16.39 8.24 7.44
CA ALA A 87 16.72 9.64 7.76
C ALA A 87 16.45 10.00 9.22
N ALA A 88 15.33 9.54 9.77
CA ALA A 88 14.97 9.71 11.18
C ALA A 88 15.98 9.05 12.14
N GLY A 89 16.77 8.10 11.64
CA GLY A 89 17.85 7.42 12.36
C GLY A 89 19.19 8.16 12.36
N LEU A 90 19.31 9.30 11.66
CA LEU A 90 20.57 10.05 11.63
C LEU A 90 20.89 10.69 13.01
N PRO A 91 22.16 10.60 13.47
CA PRO A 91 22.60 11.32 14.67
C PRO A 91 22.59 12.85 14.52
N SER A 92 22.81 13.35 13.29
CA SER A 92 22.86 14.78 12.95
C SER A 92 21.48 15.44 12.90
N LEU A 93 20.41 14.65 12.95
CA LEU A 93 19.06 15.11 12.71
C LEU A 93 18.57 16.09 13.79
N ARG A 94 18.10 17.27 13.35
CA ARG A 94 17.58 18.29 14.27
C ARG A 94 16.07 18.09 14.49
N PRO A 95 15.51 18.59 15.60
CA PRO A 95 14.06 18.53 15.83
C PRO A 95 13.23 19.09 14.68
N GLY A 96 13.66 20.20 14.05
CA GLY A 96 12.96 20.78 12.89
C GLY A 96 13.02 19.90 11.62
N ASP A 97 14.03 19.03 11.50
CA ASP A 97 14.11 18.07 10.39
C ASP A 97 13.08 16.94 10.57
N ILE A 98 12.72 16.58 11.81
CA ILE A 98 11.63 15.63 12.08
C ILE A 98 10.29 16.19 11.58
N ASP A 99 10.01 17.47 11.77
CA ASP A 99 8.78 18.09 11.25
C ASP A 99 8.74 18.06 9.72
N ARG A 100 9.89 18.28 9.06
CA ARG A 100 10.02 18.11 7.59
C ARG A 100 9.75 16.66 7.18
N LEU A 101 10.30 15.68 7.90
CA LEU A 101 10.07 14.25 7.63
C LEU A 101 8.59 13.86 7.85
N SER A 102 7.94 14.36 8.90
CA SER A 102 6.51 14.12 9.14
C SER A 102 5.65 14.70 8.02
N ALA A 103 6.02 15.87 7.49
CA ALA A 103 5.34 16.48 6.34
C ALA A 103 5.51 15.68 5.03
N LEU A 104 6.48 14.75 4.97
CA LEU A 104 6.66 13.86 3.82
C LEU A 104 5.72 12.64 3.82
N LEU A 105 5.02 12.37 4.92
CA LEU A 105 4.07 11.26 4.97
C LEU A 105 2.88 11.51 4.02
N PRO A 106 2.46 10.53 3.21
CA PRO A 106 1.26 10.66 2.40
C PRO A 106 0.00 10.83 3.27
N THR A 107 -0.87 11.76 2.88
CA THR A 107 -2.10 12.10 3.60
C THR A 107 -3.36 11.55 2.93
N VAL A 108 -3.22 10.87 1.80
CA VAL A 108 -4.35 10.30 1.08
C VAL A 108 -4.96 9.16 1.89
N ASP A 109 -6.28 9.16 2.04
CA ASP A 109 -7.00 8.00 2.58
C ASP A 109 -6.95 6.86 1.56
N LEU A 110 -5.95 5.99 1.74
CA LEU A 110 -5.67 4.90 0.81
C LEU A 110 -6.83 3.87 0.77
N ALA A 111 -7.49 3.63 1.90
CA ALA A 111 -8.64 2.73 1.96
C ALA A 111 -9.79 3.29 1.11
N ALA A 112 -10.09 4.58 1.25
CA ALA A 112 -11.09 5.24 0.40
C ALA A 112 -10.67 5.29 -1.08
N ALA A 113 -9.39 5.54 -1.37
CA ALA A 113 -8.88 5.57 -2.74
C ALA A 113 -9.04 4.22 -3.44
N LEU A 114 -8.67 3.14 -2.77
CA LEU A 114 -8.85 1.79 -3.32
C LEU A 114 -10.32 1.40 -3.40
N HIS A 115 -11.15 1.81 -2.44
CA HIS A 115 -12.58 1.58 -2.51
C HIS A 115 -13.18 2.24 -3.77
N ARG A 116 -12.75 3.46 -4.12
CA ARG A 116 -13.14 4.11 -5.38
C ARG A 116 -12.64 3.36 -6.60
N ALA A 117 -11.36 2.97 -6.62
CA ALA A 117 -10.78 2.27 -7.77
C ALA A 117 -11.42 0.88 -8.01
N VAL A 118 -11.69 0.14 -6.93
CA VAL A 118 -12.44 -1.12 -6.97
C VAL A 118 -13.87 -0.89 -7.49
N GLY A 119 -14.51 0.21 -7.09
CA GLY A 119 -15.82 0.61 -7.62
C GLY A 119 -15.79 0.97 -9.10
N TYR A 120 -14.74 1.67 -9.56
CA TYR A 120 -14.54 2.02 -10.96
C TYR A 120 -14.37 0.77 -11.83
N GLU A 121 -13.52 -0.18 -11.42
CA GLU A 121 -13.34 -1.46 -12.11
C GLU A 121 -14.64 -2.28 -12.15
N ALA A 122 -15.38 -2.32 -11.05
CA ALA A 122 -16.67 -3.00 -10.99
C ALA A 122 -17.68 -2.37 -11.95
N ALA A 123 -17.77 -1.03 -12.02
CA ALA A 123 -18.65 -0.33 -12.94
C ALA A 123 -18.24 -0.56 -14.41
N GLY A 124 -16.94 -0.52 -14.72
CA GLY A 124 -16.42 -0.79 -16.06
C GLY A 124 -16.70 -2.22 -16.52
N MET A 125 -16.56 -3.20 -15.63
CA MET A 125 -16.94 -4.60 -15.90
C MET A 125 -18.45 -4.71 -16.19
N MET A 126 -19.30 -4.05 -15.41
CA MET A 126 -20.74 -4.05 -15.62
C MET A 126 -21.15 -3.47 -16.97
N ASP A 127 -20.53 -2.37 -17.38
CA ASP A 127 -20.76 -1.77 -18.70
C ASP A 127 -20.34 -2.72 -19.83
N ARG A 128 -19.17 -3.36 -19.71
CA ARG A 128 -18.71 -4.35 -20.70
C ARG A 128 -19.59 -5.60 -20.76
N ILE A 129 -20.11 -6.07 -19.63
CA ILE A 129 -21.08 -7.17 -19.59
C ILE A 129 -22.38 -6.75 -20.30
N ALA A 130 -22.92 -5.58 -19.97
CA ALA A 130 -24.15 -5.06 -20.59
C ALA A 130 -24.00 -4.88 -22.11
N ASN A 131 -22.82 -4.47 -22.56
CA ASN A 131 -22.49 -4.29 -23.97
C ASN A 131 -22.01 -5.58 -24.67
N GLY A 132 -21.94 -6.71 -23.96
CA GLY A 132 -21.52 -8.01 -24.51
C GLY A 132 -20.05 -8.11 -24.90
N THR A 133 -19.20 -7.19 -24.43
CA THR A 133 -17.78 -7.06 -24.81
C THR A 133 -16.81 -7.61 -23.76
N GLU A 134 -17.30 -8.03 -22.58
CA GLU A 134 -16.44 -8.55 -21.50
C GLU A 134 -15.63 -9.78 -21.93
N ALA A 135 -16.23 -10.68 -22.70
CA ALA A 135 -15.54 -11.88 -23.18
C ALA A 135 -14.36 -11.53 -24.10
N GLU A 136 -14.53 -10.54 -24.99
CA GLU A 136 -13.45 -10.04 -25.85
C GLU A 136 -12.35 -9.35 -25.03
N HIS A 137 -12.73 -8.58 -24.00
CA HIS A 137 -11.80 -7.92 -23.10
C HIS A 137 -10.93 -8.91 -22.31
N LEU A 138 -11.51 -10.03 -21.88
CA LEU A 138 -10.81 -11.12 -21.21
C LEU A 138 -10.07 -12.06 -22.18
N GLY A 139 -10.14 -11.82 -23.49
CA GLY A 139 -9.55 -12.68 -24.52
C GLY A 139 -10.23 -14.06 -24.63
N ILE A 140 -11.46 -14.19 -24.14
CA ILE A 140 -12.25 -15.42 -24.15
C ILE A 140 -13.20 -15.40 -25.35
N GLN A 141 -13.01 -16.29 -26.31
CA GLN A 141 -14.01 -16.51 -27.36
C GLN A 141 -15.12 -17.41 -26.82
N LEU A 142 -16.31 -16.83 -26.58
CA LEU A 142 -17.49 -17.61 -26.22
C LEU A 142 -18.18 -18.15 -27.48
N GLY A 143 -18.37 -19.47 -27.55
CA GLY A 143 -19.24 -20.07 -28.56
C GLY A 143 -20.72 -19.79 -28.29
N LEU A 144 -21.59 -20.16 -29.25
CA LEU A 144 -23.05 -19.96 -29.17
C LEU A 144 -23.67 -20.51 -27.87
N ARG A 145 -23.18 -21.66 -27.40
CA ARG A 145 -23.57 -22.28 -26.13
C ARG A 145 -23.19 -21.42 -24.91
N GLY A 146 -22.01 -20.79 -24.95
CA GLY A 146 -21.54 -19.89 -23.89
C GLY A 146 -22.39 -18.62 -23.82
N HIS A 147 -22.80 -18.08 -24.96
CA HIS A 147 -23.77 -16.97 -25.00
C HIS A 147 -25.14 -17.37 -24.43
N LEU A 148 -25.62 -18.56 -24.74
CA LEU A 148 -26.91 -19.06 -24.23
C LEU A 148 -26.88 -19.30 -22.71
N GLU A 149 -25.79 -19.89 -22.20
CA GLU A 149 -25.59 -20.10 -20.77
C GLU A 149 -25.45 -18.77 -20.01
N ASN A 150 -24.76 -17.79 -20.59
CA ASN A 150 -24.62 -16.44 -20.02
C ASN A 150 -25.95 -15.67 -20.06
N TRP A 151 -26.78 -15.86 -21.08
CA TRP A 151 -28.13 -15.28 -21.14
C TRP A 151 -29.06 -15.89 -20.07
N LEU A 152 -28.97 -17.20 -19.83
CA LEU A 152 -29.82 -17.91 -18.84
C LEU A 152 -29.39 -17.70 -17.39
N ARG A 153 -28.10 -17.44 -17.13
CA ARG A 153 -27.54 -17.29 -15.77
C ARG A 153 -27.02 -15.89 -15.46
N GLY A 154 -27.07 -14.99 -16.44
CA GLY A 154 -26.40 -13.69 -16.43
C GLY A 154 -26.69 -12.87 -15.18
N ASP A 155 -27.96 -12.70 -14.81
CA ASP A 155 -28.33 -11.90 -13.64
C ASP A 155 -27.79 -12.48 -12.31
N ALA A 156 -27.80 -13.81 -12.17
CA ALA A 156 -27.30 -14.47 -10.97
C ALA A 156 -25.77 -14.42 -10.88
N GLU A 157 -25.07 -14.57 -12.00
CA GLU A 157 -23.62 -14.43 -12.11
C GLU A 157 -23.17 -12.98 -11.88
N ILE A 158 -23.87 -12.01 -12.47
CA ILE A 158 -23.68 -10.57 -12.25
C ILE A 158 -23.86 -10.23 -10.78
N ALA A 159 -24.96 -10.68 -10.15
CA ALA A 159 -25.19 -10.45 -8.74
C ALA A 159 -24.11 -11.10 -7.86
N ARG A 160 -23.59 -12.26 -8.24
CA ARG A 160 -22.45 -12.91 -7.54
C ARG A 160 -21.17 -12.09 -7.70
N ALA A 161 -20.87 -11.62 -8.91
CA ALA A 161 -19.70 -10.79 -9.19
C ALA A 161 -19.75 -9.48 -8.41
N LEU A 162 -20.89 -8.78 -8.40
CA LEU A 162 -21.08 -7.55 -7.61
C LEU A 162 -20.89 -7.77 -6.11
N ARG A 163 -21.39 -8.90 -5.57
CA ARG A 163 -21.11 -9.28 -4.18
C ARG A 163 -19.63 -9.52 -3.94
N GLY A 164 -18.93 -10.16 -4.87
CA GLY A 164 -17.48 -10.35 -4.81
C GLY A 164 -16.70 -9.05 -4.79
N TRP A 165 -17.07 -8.09 -5.65
CA TRP A 165 -16.50 -6.74 -5.69
C TRP A 165 -16.75 -5.97 -4.39
N ALA A 166 -17.99 -5.98 -3.89
CA ALA A 166 -18.33 -5.34 -2.61
C ALA A 166 -17.55 -5.96 -1.43
N ALA A 167 -17.49 -7.29 -1.35
CA ALA A 167 -16.73 -7.99 -0.32
C ALA A 167 -15.22 -7.69 -0.41
N TRP A 168 -14.69 -7.53 -1.62
CA TRP A 168 -13.31 -7.13 -1.81
C TRP A 168 -13.04 -5.70 -1.35
N ALA A 169 -13.92 -4.77 -1.70
CA ALA A 169 -13.84 -3.38 -1.28
C ALA A 169 -13.93 -3.26 0.26
N GLU A 170 -14.86 -3.99 0.88
CA GLU A 170 -14.98 -4.06 2.34
C GLU A 170 -13.72 -4.67 2.98
N SER A 171 -13.09 -5.63 2.32
CA SER A 171 -11.87 -6.25 2.85
C SER A 171 -10.67 -5.30 2.94
N MET A 172 -10.73 -4.12 2.31
CA MET A 172 -9.73 -3.05 2.43
C MET A 172 -9.90 -2.20 3.69
N SER A 173 -11.00 -2.32 4.42
CA SER A 173 -11.24 -1.57 5.66
C SER A 173 -11.04 -2.41 6.93
N GLN A 174 -10.79 -3.71 6.76
CA GLN A 174 -10.63 -4.65 7.87
C GLN A 174 -9.19 -5.17 7.98
N PRO A 175 -8.69 -5.47 9.19
CA PRO A 175 -7.36 -6.00 9.33
C PRO A 175 -7.13 -7.30 8.57
N TYR A 176 -6.05 -7.35 7.79
CA TYR A 176 -5.77 -8.50 6.93
C TYR A 176 -5.66 -9.82 7.72
N ALA A 177 -5.09 -9.79 8.92
CA ALA A 177 -5.01 -10.97 9.79
C ALA A 177 -6.36 -11.60 10.13
N ARG A 178 -7.46 -10.82 10.19
CA ARG A 178 -8.80 -11.37 10.45
C ARG A 178 -9.24 -12.34 9.36
N ARG A 179 -8.77 -12.14 8.12
CA ARG A 179 -9.08 -13.02 6.98
C ARG A 179 -8.46 -14.40 7.12
N LEU A 180 -7.30 -14.50 7.76
CA LEU A 180 -6.66 -15.79 8.02
C LEU A 180 -7.26 -16.52 9.23
N ALA A 181 -7.89 -15.78 10.15
CA ALA A 181 -8.51 -16.34 11.35
C ALA A 181 -9.94 -16.81 11.10
N ALA A 182 -10.64 -16.24 10.12
CA ALA A 182 -11.92 -16.78 9.68
C ALA A 182 -11.68 -18.15 9.00
N PRO A 183 -12.37 -19.23 9.40
CA PRO A 183 -12.36 -20.44 8.60
C PRO A 183 -12.79 -20.05 7.18
N PRO A 184 -12.20 -20.62 6.12
CA PRO A 184 -12.76 -20.44 4.80
C PRO A 184 -14.22 -20.84 4.93
N ALA A 185 -15.13 -19.89 4.72
CA ALA A 185 -16.53 -20.24 4.60
C ALA A 185 -16.59 -21.42 3.62
N ARG A 186 -17.55 -22.34 3.78
CA ARG A 186 -17.72 -23.46 2.83
C ARG A 186 -17.85 -23.00 1.36
N GLU A 187 -17.97 -21.70 1.14
CA GLU A 187 -17.64 -21.00 -0.10
C GLU A 187 -16.25 -21.41 -0.62
N SER A 188 -16.27 -22.26 -1.63
CA SER A 188 -15.11 -22.60 -2.43
C SER A 188 -14.46 -21.33 -3.02
N VAL A 189 -13.19 -21.40 -3.45
CA VAL A 189 -12.55 -20.30 -4.21
C VAL A 189 -13.39 -19.91 -5.44
N SER A 190 -14.19 -20.84 -5.97
CA SER A 190 -15.19 -20.56 -7.02
C SER A 190 -16.38 -19.71 -6.56
N ASP A 191 -16.72 -19.72 -5.27
CA ASP A 191 -17.85 -18.95 -4.72
C ASP A 191 -17.44 -17.50 -4.37
N ASN A 192 -16.16 -17.25 -4.05
CA ASN A 192 -15.63 -15.90 -3.84
C ASN A 192 -14.14 -15.73 -4.21
N PRO A 193 -13.80 -15.71 -5.52
CA PRO A 193 -12.42 -15.64 -6.00
C PRO A 193 -11.73 -14.32 -5.63
N PHE A 194 -12.49 -13.25 -5.42
CA PHE A 194 -11.99 -11.92 -5.09
C PHE A 194 -11.44 -11.85 -3.65
N VAL A 195 -11.97 -12.64 -2.72
CA VAL A 195 -11.55 -12.60 -1.32
C VAL A 195 -10.30 -13.46 -1.08
N TRP A 196 -10.14 -14.56 -1.80
CA TRP A 196 -9.10 -15.57 -1.54
C TRP A 196 -8.02 -15.70 -2.63
N GLY A 197 -8.22 -15.03 -3.77
CA GLY A 197 -7.27 -15.00 -4.91
C GLY A 197 -6.22 -13.89 -4.82
N SER A 198 -5.73 -13.47 -6.00
CA SER A 198 -4.73 -12.40 -6.15
C SER A 198 -5.18 -11.05 -5.59
N GLN A 199 -6.49 -10.81 -5.60
CA GLN A 199 -7.17 -9.62 -5.09
C GLN A 199 -7.10 -9.53 -3.57
N GLY A 200 -7.30 -10.64 -2.86
CA GLY A 200 -7.11 -10.72 -1.41
C GLY A 200 -5.66 -10.41 -1.01
N LYS A 201 -4.68 -10.89 -1.78
CA LYS A 201 -3.26 -10.55 -1.56
C LYS A 201 -2.98 -9.06 -1.79
N THR A 202 -3.65 -8.46 -2.75
CA THR A 202 -3.54 -7.02 -3.01
C THR A 202 -4.02 -6.22 -1.81
N ALA A 203 -5.17 -6.58 -1.24
CA ALA A 203 -5.66 -5.98 0.01
C ALA A 203 -4.66 -6.12 1.16
N GLY A 204 -4.04 -7.29 1.33
CA GLY A 204 -2.99 -7.47 2.34
C GLY A 204 -1.80 -6.52 2.16
N ARG A 205 -1.38 -6.24 0.91
CA ARG A 205 -0.26 -5.33 0.63
C ARG A 205 -0.61 -3.88 0.95
N VAL A 206 -1.85 -3.49 0.68
CA VAL A 206 -2.41 -2.18 1.03
C VAL A 206 -2.40 -2.00 2.55
N GLN A 207 -2.98 -2.96 3.27
CA GLN A 207 -3.03 -2.92 4.72
C GLN A 207 -1.63 -2.88 5.33
N ALA A 208 -0.67 -3.61 4.77
CA ALA A 208 0.72 -3.56 5.19
C ALA A 208 1.35 -2.17 4.98
N ALA A 209 1.08 -1.49 3.87
CA ALA A 209 1.56 -0.14 3.63
C ALA A 209 0.96 0.86 4.63
N LEU A 210 -0.35 0.79 4.88
CA LEU A 210 -1.00 1.60 5.92
C LEU A 210 -0.40 1.37 7.31
N ALA A 211 -0.09 0.12 7.66
CA ALA A 211 0.52 -0.22 8.94
C ALA A 211 1.94 0.37 9.05
N LEU A 212 2.72 0.34 7.95
CA LEU A 212 4.02 1.01 7.89
C LEU A 212 3.90 2.52 8.02
N ARG A 213 2.89 3.15 7.38
CA ARG A 213 2.61 4.59 7.51
C ARG A 213 2.31 4.95 8.96
N GLN A 214 1.42 4.21 9.61
CA GLN A 214 1.06 4.41 11.03
C GLN A 214 2.27 4.26 11.95
N MET A 215 3.08 3.20 11.77
CA MET A 215 4.29 2.98 12.55
C MET A 215 5.32 4.10 12.32
N THR A 216 5.47 4.57 11.07
CA THR A 216 6.41 5.65 10.73
C THR A 216 5.99 6.97 11.36
N ALA A 217 4.71 7.33 11.27
CA ALA A 217 4.17 8.52 11.92
C ALA A 217 4.41 8.49 13.44
N LEU A 218 4.06 7.37 14.09
CA LEU A 218 4.25 7.20 15.52
C LEU A 218 5.73 7.26 15.92
N GLY A 219 6.63 6.61 15.18
CA GLY A 219 8.05 6.65 15.51
C GLY A 219 8.70 8.02 15.26
N LEU A 220 8.22 8.82 14.30
CA LEU A 220 8.64 10.22 14.15
C LEU A 220 8.21 11.08 15.35
N GLU A 221 6.97 10.93 15.82
CA GLU A 221 6.49 11.62 17.03
C GLU A 221 7.30 11.22 18.26
N VAL A 222 7.57 9.92 18.44
CA VAL A 222 8.42 9.41 19.52
C VAL A 222 9.85 9.95 19.40
N ARG A 223 10.40 10.00 18.18
CA ARG A 223 11.73 10.55 17.92
C ARG A 223 11.80 12.03 18.30
N LYS A 224 10.80 12.82 17.89
CA LYS A 224 10.69 14.24 18.25
C LYS A 224 10.64 14.43 19.76
N ALA A 225 9.73 13.74 20.43
CA ALA A 225 9.59 13.81 21.89
C ALA A 225 10.88 13.38 22.61
N GLY A 226 11.58 12.37 22.10
CA GLY A 226 12.88 11.94 22.58
C GLY A 226 13.92 13.05 22.50
N LEU A 227 14.07 13.66 21.32
CA LEU A 227 15.01 14.77 21.08
C LEU A 227 14.70 16.00 21.94
N GLU A 228 13.43 16.34 22.13
CA GLU A 228 13.01 17.48 22.94
C GLU A 228 13.24 17.27 24.44
N ARG A 229 13.04 16.05 24.94
CA ARG A 229 13.15 15.71 26.38
C ARG A 229 14.52 15.19 26.78
N GLY A 230 15.39 14.89 25.82
CA GLY A 230 16.70 14.27 26.05
C GLY A 230 16.63 12.75 26.32
N ALA A 231 15.44 12.16 26.31
CA ALA A 231 15.23 10.73 26.50
C ALA A 231 13.88 10.31 25.90
N TYR A 232 13.81 9.08 25.39
CA TYR A 232 12.54 8.49 24.94
C TYR A 232 11.58 8.25 26.11
N PRO A 233 10.26 8.30 25.85
CA PRO A 233 9.26 7.99 26.86
C PRO A 233 9.32 6.52 27.28
N ALA A 234 8.94 6.22 28.52
CA ALA A 234 8.89 4.85 29.04
C ALA A 234 7.80 3.99 28.36
N ASP A 235 6.72 4.63 27.91
CA ASP A 235 5.61 4.02 27.20
C ASP A 235 5.02 4.98 26.15
N LEU A 236 4.01 4.51 25.41
CA LEU A 236 3.37 5.28 24.33
C LEU A 236 2.01 5.88 24.71
N SER A 237 1.64 5.91 26.00
CA SER A 237 0.31 6.37 26.44
C SER A 237 0.00 7.82 26.04
N ALA A 238 1.03 8.65 25.90
CA ALA A 238 0.91 10.05 25.51
C ALA A 238 0.75 10.27 23.99
N PHE A 239 0.89 9.23 23.16
CA PHE A 239 0.89 9.36 21.71
C PHE A 239 -0.44 8.89 21.11
N PRO A 240 -1.20 9.79 20.45
CA PRO A 240 -2.37 9.40 19.69
C PRO A 240 -2.02 8.32 18.66
N GLY A 241 -2.84 7.29 18.54
CA GLY A 241 -2.63 6.20 17.58
C GLY A 241 -1.77 5.04 18.08
N ALA A 242 -1.11 5.14 19.25
CA ALA A 242 -0.34 4.04 19.82
C ALA A 242 -1.22 2.84 20.22
N ALA A 243 -2.41 3.12 20.77
CA ALA A 243 -3.39 2.11 21.12
C ALA A 243 -4.29 1.68 19.94
N SER A 244 -4.22 2.38 18.81
CA SER A 244 -5.05 2.08 17.64
C SER A 244 -4.57 0.78 17.00
N PRO A 245 -5.48 -0.16 16.68
CA PRO A 245 -5.11 -1.41 16.02
C PRO A 245 -4.51 -1.11 14.65
N ASP A 246 -3.39 -1.75 14.31
CA ASP A 246 -2.80 -1.60 12.99
C ASP A 246 -3.72 -2.24 11.91
N PRO A 247 -3.75 -1.66 10.71
CA PRO A 247 -4.59 -2.17 9.61
C PRO A 247 -4.12 -3.52 9.07
N PHE A 248 -2.89 -3.98 9.34
CA PHE A 248 -2.42 -5.25 8.80
C PHE A 248 -2.68 -6.43 9.74
N THR A 249 -2.24 -6.33 10.99
CA THR A 249 -2.35 -7.41 11.99
C THR A 249 -3.56 -7.25 12.92
N GLY A 250 -4.16 -6.06 12.98
CA GLY A 250 -5.24 -5.72 13.91
C GLY A 250 -4.75 -5.51 15.35
N LYS A 251 -3.43 -5.41 15.56
CA LYS A 251 -2.82 -5.26 16.88
C LYS A 251 -2.17 -3.87 16.99
N PRO A 252 -2.14 -3.26 18.19
CA PRO A 252 -1.42 -1.99 18.36
C PRO A 252 0.07 -2.18 18.09
N VAL A 253 0.75 -1.09 17.71
CA VAL A 253 2.21 -1.06 17.55
C VAL A 253 2.86 -1.35 18.90
N ALA A 254 3.75 -2.33 18.95
CA ALA A 254 4.53 -2.65 20.14
C ALA A 254 5.73 -1.71 20.26
N TYR A 255 6.08 -1.37 21.50
CA TYR A 255 7.16 -0.46 21.84
C TYR A 255 8.08 -1.09 22.88
N THR A 256 9.38 -0.90 22.72
CA THR A 256 10.38 -1.34 23.70
C THR A 256 11.47 -0.29 23.82
N LEU A 257 11.64 0.26 25.01
CA LEU A 257 12.76 1.13 25.35
C LEU A 257 13.93 0.26 25.82
N HIS A 258 15.11 0.45 25.22
CA HIS A 258 16.30 -0.34 25.54
C HIS A 258 17.20 0.37 26.57
N PRO A 259 18.04 -0.38 27.29
CA PRO A 259 18.96 0.20 28.29
C PRO A 259 19.99 1.18 27.71
N ASP A 260 20.31 1.07 26.43
CA ASP A 260 21.24 1.97 25.72
C ASP A 260 20.58 3.31 25.31
N GLY A 261 19.30 3.50 25.64
CA GLY A 261 18.52 4.68 25.29
C GLY A 261 17.97 4.66 23.87
N SER A 262 18.17 3.59 23.10
CA SER A 262 17.46 3.35 21.84
C SER A 262 16.03 2.86 22.11
N ALA A 263 15.15 2.96 21.12
CA ALA A 263 13.78 2.46 21.24
C ALA A 263 13.36 1.70 19.98
N THR A 264 12.59 0.64 20.12
CA THR A 264 12.07 -0.14 19.00
C THR A 264 10.56 -0.04 18.92
N LEU A 265 10.05 0.26 17.73
CA LEU A 265 8.65 0.09 17.35
C LEU A 265 8.50 -1.14 16.48
N SER A 266 7.42 -1.91 16.65
CA SER A 266 7.14 -3.05 15.79
C SER A 266 5.65 -3.30 15.57
N ILE A 267 5.31 -3.85 14.40
CA ILE A 267 3.99 -4.37 14.04
C ILE A 267 3.96 -5.84 14.46
N PRO A 268 3.25 -6.24 15.54
CA PRO A 268 3.39 -7.57 16.11
C PRO A 268 2.94 -8.69 15.16
N GLY A 269 3.90 -9.49 14.69
CA GLY A 269 3.65 -10.58 13.72
C GLY A 269 3.53 -10.10 12.27
N GLY A 270 3.84 -8.84 11.98
CA GLY A 270 3.76 -8.25 10.64
C GLY A 270 4.61 -8.97 9.60
N ASP A 271 5.90 -9.23 9.89
CA ASP A 271 6.77 -9.93 8.92
C ASP A 271 6.29 -11.36 8.65
N ALA A 272 5.88 -12.12 9.68
CA ALA A 272 5.33 -13.46 9.52
C ALA A 272 4.02 -13.48 8.71
N LEU A 273 3.18 -12.45 8.87
CA LEU A 273 1.95 -12.30 8.08
C LEU A 273 2.26 -11.94 6.62
N TYR A 274 3.27 -11.10 6.39
CA TYR A 274 3.66 -10.69 5.05
C TYR A 274 4.41 -11.78 4.29
N ASP A 275 5.18 -12.63 4.97
CA ASP A 275 5.81 -13.79 4.36
C ASP A 275 4.77 -14.75 3.76
N LYS A 276 3.67 -15.00 4.51
CA LYS A 276 2.50 -15.74 4.01
C LYS A 276 1.85 -15.06 2.81
N LEU A 277 1.76 -13.73 2.83
CA LEU A 277 1.21 -12.92 1.74
C LEU A 277 2.07 -13.02 0.47
N SER A 278 3.39 -12.99 0.62
CA SER A 278 4.38 -12.99 -0.46
C SER A 278 4.74 -14.40 -0.95
N ALA A 279 4.27 -15.44 -0.25
CA ALA A 279 4.63 -16.84 -0.48
C ALA A 279 6.16 -17.05 -0.44
N GLY A 280 6.83 -16.44 0.53
CA GLY A 280 8.28 -16.59 0.73
C GLY A 280 9.16 -15.83 -0.26
N LYS A 281 8.58 -15.09 -1.21
CA LYS A 281 9.36 -14.39 -2.25
C LYS A 281 9.94 -13.05 -1.79
N VAL A 282 9.31 -12.43 -0.79
CA VAL A 282 9.77 -11.18 -0.20
C VAL A 282 9.66 -11.33 1.31
N PRO A 283 10.79 -11.49 2.03
CA PRO A 283 10.78 -12.01 3.39
C PRO A 283 10.30 -11.01 4.45
N THR A 284 10.32 -9.70 4.16
CA THR A 284 10.05 -8.69 5.19
C THR A 284 9.29 -7.47 4.65
N ILE A 285 8.42 -6.90 5.48
CA ILE A 285 7.90 -5.53 5.28
C ILE A 285 8.75 -4.48 5.96
N GLY A 286 9.69 -4.90 6.80
CA GLY A 286 10.33 -4.02 7.77
C GLY A 286 9.31 -3.69 8.86
N ALA A 287 8.73 -4.73 9.46
CA ALA A 287 7.73 -4.61 10.53
C ALA A 287 8.32 -4.10 11.85
N THR A 288 9.62 -3.88 11.90
CA THR A 288 10.36 -3.41 13.07
C THR A 288 11.20 -2.20 12.68
N TRP A 289 11.22 -1.18 13.52
CA TRP A 289 12.02 0.02 13.35
C TRP A 289 12.67 0.39 14.68
N THR A 290 14.01 0.49 14.68
CA THR A 290 14.78 0.93 15.84
C THR A 290 15.18 2.38 15.67
N LEU A 291 14.74 3.22 16.60
CA LEU A 291 15.17 4.59 16.78
C LEU A 291 16.51 4.61 17.52
N PRO A 292 17.50 5.40 17.07
CA PRO A 292 18.81 5.48 17.71
C PRO A 292 18.69 6.16 19.09
N PRO A 293 19.68 6.02 19.99
CA PRO A 293 19.70 6.79 21.23
C PRO A 293 19.57 8.30 20.99
N VAL A 294 18.91 9.01 21.91
CA VAL A 294 18.75 10.48 21.83
C VAL A 294 20.10 11.19 21.96
N SER A 295 20.99 10.64 22.77
CA SER A 295 22.26 11.24 23.19
C SER A 295 23.48 10.76 22.39
N ALA A 296 23.30 10.05 21.26
CA ALA A 296 24.43 9.61 20.43
C ALA A 296 25.29 10.83 20.09
N GLU A 297 26.48 10.89 20.70
CA GLU A 297 27.31 12.09 20.83
C GLU A 297 27.55 12.75 19.47
N ARG A 298 27.32 14.06 19.40
CA ARG A 298 27.89 14.91 18.34
C ARG A 298 29.41 14.92 18.52
N ARG A 299 30.10 13.89 18.05
CA ARG A 299 31.56 13.90 17.91
C ARG A 299 31.95 14.43 16.54
#